data_AF-A0A1M3FYR0-F1
#
_entry.id   AF-A0A1M3FYR0-F1
#
_cell.length_a   1.000
_cell.length_b   1.000
_cell.length_c   1.000
_cell.angle_alpha   90.00
_cell.angle_beta   90.00
_cell.angle_gamma   90.00
#
_symmetry.space_group_name_H-M   'P 1'
#
loop_
_entity.id
_entity.type
_entity.pdbx_description
1 polymer ?
#
loop_
_entity_poly.entity_id
_entity_poly.type
_entity_poly.pdbx_seq_one_letter_code
_entity_poly.pdbx_strand_id
1 'polypeptide(L)'
;MLRIIVLAGFFLGLSAATFAQTPAYPKGYFRWPLNLNPEIVANLGELRSNHWHMGLDIRTAQKVNQLVYAAADGYIASIGIRPLSFGRFIVINHPNGLSTLYAHLNDFAPELEAYVTRQQYERESWAVELNFTPDQFPVKKGSFIAYSGTTGGSQGPHVHFEIRDTRSGKCLNPLLFGMPLQDRVPPSIVKLALYDRTVGVYESKPRMFSTKAVTGGLTLAGNELVRTGSKRVSLAIQTYDRISGSANQDGVYRAALYLDNEPRINFVIDSIGYDETRYMNAHIDYKLEAGGGPYLQHLSRLPGDRSSVYHPAAADGILLLNDTLVHAVRVDVDDAYGNRTTLRFNLQYDPSLMVAFRPPVVTTDPQTISGELFIPNYVNVLERSDFELYMPETAIYDTIVPVYYRSTAFGTNAVSAMHQVNDPSLPIHTPIRVRIKPDSNIPSAWRDKLLIVRSYQSSRTVRKAEWQGEWLAAEFTDFGYYRAYVDLEPPTILPPGRGDTILLTGSQIAFTPTDNFGIKNFRAELDGSWLRFTNDKGRTWIYRFDERCPYGVHQLKVTVEDLAGNVTEKVWWFKREAYKAPVKKASSKKAPAKKTPVRKKTTTKKK
;
A
#
# COMPACT_ATOMS: atom_id res chain seq x y z
N MET A 1 -31.44 -17.32 -69.75
CA MET A 1 -31.79 -17.03 -68.35
C MET A 1 -31.62 -18.30 -67.53
N LEU A 2 -30.53 -18.45 -66.79
CA LEU A 2 -30.36 -19.56 -65.85
C LEU A 2 -29.84 -18.96 -64.53
N ARG A 3 -30.66 -19.07 -63.48
CA ARG A 3 -30.46 -18.44 -62.18
C ARG A 3 -29.40 -19.22 -61.39
N ILE A 4 -28.36 -18.52 -60.93
CA ILE A 4 -27.40 -19.03 -59.94
C ILE A 4 -28.03 -18.88 -58.56
N ILE A 5 -28.22 -19.99 -57.85
CA ILE A 5 -28.62 -20.02 -56.44
C ILE A 5 -27.33 -20.00 -55.61
N VAL A 6 -27.10 -18.91 -54.88
CA VAL A 6 -26.03 -18.81 -53.87
C VAL A 6 -26.62 -19.29 -52.54
N LEU A 7 -26.11 -20.43 -52.05
CA LEU A 7 -26.41 -20.92 -50.70
C LEU A 7 -25.48 -20.19 -49.71
N ALA A 8 -26.04 -19.25 -48.95
CA ALA A 8 -25.32 -18.61 -47.84
C ALA A 8 -25.40 -19.51 -46.59
N GLY A 9 -24.29 -20.18 -46.27
CA GLY A 9 -24.15 -20.92 -45.02
C GLY A 9 -23.97 -19.96 -43.84
N PHE A 10 -24.98 -19.86 -42.98
CA PHE A 10 -24.90 -19.18 -41.69
C PHE A 10 -24.04 -20.02 -40.73
N PHE A 11 -22.76 -19.65 -40.56
CA PHE A 11 -21.93 -20.17 -39.46
C PHE A 11 -22.34 -19.45 -38.17
N LEU A 12 -23.23 -20.07 -37.39
CA LEU A 12 -23.45 -19.73 -35.99
C LEU A 12 -22.23 -20.23 -35.18
N GLY A 13 -21.24 -19.35 -35.01
CA GLY A 13 -20.16 -19.57 -34.05
C GLY A 13 -20.69 -19.35 -32.64
N LEU A 14 -21.05 -20.42 -31.92
CA LEU A 14 -21.16 -20.37 -30.46
C LEU A 14 -19.74 -20.22 -29.87
N SER A 15 -19.33 -18.98 -29.61
CA SER A 15 -18.19 -18.71 -28.73
C SER A 15 -18.63 -18.93 -27.28
N ALA A 16 -18.49 -20.16 -26.79
CA ALA A 16 -18.55 -20.41 -25.36
C ALA A 16 -17.40 -19.64 -24.69
N ALA A 17 -17.74 -18.66 -23.85
CA ALA A 17 -16.75 -17.94 -23.04
C ALA A 17 -16.18 -18.91 -21.99
N THR A 18 -15.13 -19.64 -22.35
CA THR A 18 -14.37 -20.46 -21.40
C THR A 18 -13.48 -19.56 -20.55
N PHE A 19 -13.56 -19.67 -19.23
CA PHE A 19 -12.58 -19.02 -18.35
C PHE A 19 -11.16 -19.54 -18.65
N ALA A 20 -10.17 -18.66 -18.55
CA ALA A 20 -8.78 -18.99 -18.82
C ALA A 20 -8.31 -20.20 -17.97
N GLN A 21 -7.49 -21.06 -18.58
CA GLN A 21 -6.87 -22.20 -17.91
C GLN A 21 -5.80 -21.70 -16.93
N THR A 22 -5.82 -22.18 -15.68
CA THR A 22 -4.79 -21.85 -14.69
C THR A 22 -3.41 -22.24 -15.22
N PRO A 23 -2.41 -21.34 -15.17
CA PRO A 23 -1.05 -21.66 -15.60
C PRO A 23 -0.48 -22.84 -14.78
N ALA A 24 0.17 -23.79 -15.47
CA ALA A 24 0.83 -24.91 -14.82
C ALA A 24 2.26 -24.50 -14.40
N TYR A 25 2.47 -24.23 -13.12
CA TYR A 25 3.78 -23.86 -12.58
C TYR A 25 4.59 -25.07 -12.08
N PRO A 26 5.94 -25.00 -12.11
CA PRO A 26 6.80 -26.10 -11.67
C PRO A 26 6.70 -26.32 -10.15
N LYS A 27 6.13 -27.45 -9.75
CA LYS A 27 6.02 -27.84 -8.34
C LYS A 27 7.35 -28.42 -7.84
N GLY A 28 7.77 -28.03 -6.65
CA GLY A 28 9.00 -28.55 -6.00
C GLY A 28 10.31 -27.91 -6.47
N TYR A 29 10.28 -27.01 -7.47
CA TYR A 29 11.45 -26.27 -7.91
C TYR A 29 12.00 -25.37 -6.79
N PHE A 30 11.11 -24.62 -6.14
CA PHE A 30 11.44 -23.76 -5.00
C PHE A 30 11.32 -24.51 -3.68
N ARG A 31 12.29 -24.35 -2.78
CA ARG A 31 12.15 -24.74 -1.37
C ARG A 31 11.57 -23.58 -0.57
N TRP A 32 11.02 -23.91 0.60
CA TRP A 32 10.73 -22.92 1.63
C TRP A 32 12.00 -22.15 2.02
N PRO A 33 11.96 -20.81 2.13
CA PRO A 33 13.17 -20.01 2.31
C PRO A 33 13.71 -19.98 3.76
N LEU A 34 13.04 -20.67 4.70
CA LEU A 34 13.44 -20.81 6.10
C LEU A 34 13.57 -22.29 6.49
N ASN A 35 14.35 -22.59 7.52
CA ASN A 35 14.39 -23.91 8.18
C ASN A 35 13.45 -23.94 9.40
N LEU A 36 12.24 -23.40 9.23
CA LEU A 36 11.17 -23.38 10.24
C LEU A 36 9.94 -24.10 9.70
N ASN A 37 9.01 -24.45 10.59
CA ASN A 37 7.69 -24.93 10.19
C ASN A 37 7.04 -23.91 9.24
N PRO A 38 6.54 -24.33 8.06
CA PRO A 38 5.93 -23.42 7.10
C PRO A 38 4.66 -22.77 7.64
N GLU A 39 4.71 -21.46 7.81
CA GLU A 39 3.56 -20.64 8.21
C GLU A 39 3.66 -19.25 7.57
N ILE A 40 2.52 -18.69 7.20
CA ILE A 40 2.44 -17.33 6.66
C ILE A 40 1.56 -16.42 7.53
N VAL A 41 1.73 -15.12 7.33
CA VAL A 41 0.86 -14.08 7.86
C VAL A 41 -0.10 -13.57 6.79
N ALA A 42 0.36 -13.51 5.55
CA ALA A 42 -0.32 -12.94 4.39
C ALA A 42 0.09 -13.66 3.10
N ASN A 43 -0.79 -13.69 2.09
CA ASN A 43 -0.53 -14.24 0.75
C ASN A 43 -0.63 -13.16 -0.36
N LEU A 44 -0.38 -13.56 -1.62
CA LEU A 44 -0.57 -12.67 -2.77
C LEU A 44 -2.05 -12.34 -2.89
N GLY A 45 -2.37 -11.05 -3.09
CA GLY A 45 -3.74 -10.60 -3.28
C GLY A 45 -4.48 -10.24 -1.99
N GLU A 46 -3.85 -10.40 -0.82
CA GLU A 46 -4.36 -9.79 0.42
C GLU A 46 -4.53 -8.27 0.20
N LEU A 47 -5.69 -7.75 0.59
CA LEU A 47 -6.04 -6.34 0.42
C LEU A 47 -5.35 -5.50 1.49
N ARG A 48 -4.59 -4.48 1.06
CA ARG A 48 -3.94 -3.51 1.94
C ARG A 48 -4.29 -2.11 1.49
N SER A 49 -4.13 -1.12 2.36
CA SER A 49 -4.35 0.28 1.95
C SER A 49 -3.51 0.62 0.70
N ASN A 50 -4.19 0.99 -0.39
CA ASN A 50 -3.62 1.40 -1.68
C ASN A 50 -2.87 0.36 -2.52
N HIS A 51 -2.82 -0.93 -2.14
CA HIS A 51 -2.17 -1.97 -2.96
C HIS A 51 -2.64 -3.39 -2.61
N TRP A 52 -2.46 -4.34 -3.53
CA TRP A 52 -2.45 -5.76 -3.19
C TRP A 52 -1.11 -6.15 -2.57
N HIS A 53 -1.14 -7.07 -1.62
CA HIS A 53 0.08 -7.72 -1.17
C HIS A 53 0.68 -8.58 -2.30
N MET A 54 2.00 -8.47 -2.50
CA MET A 54 2.69 -8.93 -3.72
C MET A 54 3.41 -10.30 -3.58
N GLY A 55 3.24 -10.99 -2.44
CA GLY A 55 3.94 -12.25 -2.15
C GLY A 55 3.42 -12.97 -0.92
N LEU A 56 4.29 -13.73 -0.26
CA LEU A 56 4.01 -14.34 1.04
C LEU A 56 4.75 -13.58 2.13
N ASP A 57 4.08 -13.29 3.24
CA ASP A 57 4.75 -12.85 4.46
C ASP A 57 4.98 -14.06 5.36
N ILE A 58 6.19 -14.59 5.34
CA ILE A 58 6.56 -15.84 6.02
C ILE A 58 6.92 -15.58 7.48
N ARG A 59 6.30 -16.31 8.40
CA ARG A 59 6.55 -16.16 9.84
C ARG A 59 7.97 -16.60 10.20
N THR A 60 8.62 -15.83 11.07
CA THR A 60 9.95 -16.12 11.61
C THR A 60 9.91 -16.53 13.08
N ALA A 61 8.81 -17.15 13.52
CA ALA A 61 8.53 -17.47 14.92
C ALA A 61 8.69 -16.25 15.86
N GLN A 62 8.23 -15.08 15.40
CA GLN A 62 8.30 -13.79 16.10
C GLN A 62 9.73 -13.31 16.43
N LYS A 63 10.75 -13.82 15.72
CA LYS A 63 12.15 -13.47 15.93
C LYS A 63 12.76 -12.87 14.67
N VAL A 64 13.67 -11.91 14.86
CA VAL A 64 14.61 -11.48 13.83
C VAL A 64 15.84 -12.38 13.84
N ASN A 65 16.70 -12.25 12.83
CA ASN A 65 17.94 -12.99 12.65
C ASN A 65 17.78 -14.50 12.48
N GLN A 66 16.65 -14.94 11.92
CA GLN A 66 16.55 -16.31 11.40
C GLN A 66 17.32 -16.41 10.09
N LEU A 67 17.91 -17.57 9.82
CA LEU A 67 18.64 -17.79 8.57
C LEU A 67 17.66 -17.87 7.39
N VAL A 68 17.89 -17.04 6.38
CA VAL A 68 17.16 -17.01 5.11
C VAL A 68 18.04 -17.64 4.05
N TYR A 69 17.42 -18.44 3.19
CA TYR A 69 18.11 -19.25 2.20
C TYR A 69 17.53 -19.10 0.80
N ALA A 70 18.37 -19.27 -0.21
CA ALA A 70 17.95 -19.31 -1.60
C ALA A 70 16.96 -20.46 -1.86
N ALA A 71 15.86 -20.14 -2.53
CA ALA A 71 14.76 -21.07 -2.78
C ALA A 71 15.08 -22.04 -3.92
N ALA A 72 15.99 -21.68 -4.82
CA ALA A 72 16.44 -22.50 -5.94
C ALA A 72 17.86 -22.07 -6.37
N ASP A 73 18.47 -22.87 -7.25
CA ASP A 73 19.75 -22.53 -7.91
C ASP A 73 19.61 -21.24 -8.72
N GLY A 74 20.68 -20.44 -8.77
CA GLY A 74 20.70 -19.19 -9.52
C GLY A 74 21.89 -18.31 -9.14
N TYR A 75 21.69 -17.00 -9.23
CA TYR A 75 22.64 -16.00 -8.74
C TYR A 75 21.86 -14.82 -8.15
N ILE A 76 22.46 -14.15 -7.18
CA ILE A 76 21.91 -12.90 -6.66
C ILE A 76 22.03 -11.85 -7.77
N ALA A 77 20.91 -11.47 -8.36
CA ALA A 77 20.86 -10.57 -9.51
C ALA A 77 20.86 -9.11 -9.08
N SER A 78 20.23 -8.81 -7.94
CA SER A 78 20.26 -7.48 -7.34
C SER A 78 20.00 -7.50 -5.84
N ILE A 79 20.40 -6.42 -5.19
CA ILE A 79 20.00 -6.06 -3.84
C ILE A 79 19.52 -4.61 -3.80
N GLY A 80 18.75 -4.29 -2.77
CA GLY A 80 18.46 -2.90 -2.43
C GLY A 80 18.42 -2.67 -0.92
N ILE A 81 18.80 -1.47 -0.52
CA ILE A 81 18.72 -0.94 0.83
C ILE A 81 18.10 0.45 0.70
N ARG A 82 16.93 0.67 1.31
CA ARG A 82 16.21 1.95 1.24
C ARG A 82 15.29 2.16 2.45
N PRO A 83 14.88 3.40 2.76
CA PRO A 83 13.92 3.65 3.83
C PRO A 83 12.54 3.09 3.44
N LEU A 84 11.76 2.64 4.42
CA LEU A 84 10.39 2.12 4.23
C LEU A 84 10.36 0.97 3.20
N SER A 85 9.22 0.70 2.55
CA SER A 85 9.06 -0.34 1.51
C SER A 85 9.70 -1.68 1.94
N PHE A 86 10.54 -2.32 1.12
CA PHE A 86 11.23 -3.57 1.43
C PHE A 86 12.37 -3.46 2.44
N GLY A 87 12.87 -2.25 2.73
CA GLY A 87 14.06 -2.09 3.55
C GLY A 87 15.27 -2.66 2.82
N ARG A 88 15.80 -3.75 3.38
CA ARG A 88 16.88 -4.53 2.78
C ARG A 88 16.30 -5.76 2.09
N PHE A 89 16.64 -5.96 0.82
CA PHE A 89 16.13 -7.08 0.04
C PHE A 89 17.15 -7.66 -0.94
N ILE A 90 16.93 -8.90 -1.33
CA ILE A 90 17.69 -9.66 -2.33
C ILE A 90 16.73 -10.13 -3.42
N VAL A 91 17.14 -10.04 -4.69
CA VAL A 91 16.49 -10.71 -5.83
C VAL A 91 17.46 -11.73 -6.41
N ILE A 92 16.99 -12.96 -6.60
CA ILE A 92 17.75 -14.06 -7.21
C ILE A 92 17.10 -14.40 -8.55
N ASN A 93 17.88 -14.42 -9.62
CA ASN A 93 17.43 -14.91 -10.93
C ASN A 93 17.75 -16.39 -11.06
N HIS A 94 16.79 -17.17 -11.55
CA HIS A 94 16.90 -18.62 -11.70
C HIS A 94 16.99 -19.04 -13.17
N PRO A 95 17.65 -20.17 -13.48
CA PRO A 95 17.78 -20.67 -14.85
C PRO A 95 16.46 -20.97 -15.58
N ASN A 96 15.35 -21.12 -14.86
CA ASN A 96 14.04 -21.40 -15.44
C ASN A 96 13.27 -20.14 -15.91
N GLY A 97 13.88 -18.96 -15.86
CA GLY A 97 13.25 -17.70 -16.27
C GLY A 97 12.36 -17.07 -15.20
N LEU A 98 12.44 -17.54 -13.95
CA LEU A 98 11.79 -16.95 -12.79
C LEU A 98 12.82 -16.30 -11.86
N SER A 99 12.35 -15.39 -11.03
CA SER A 99 13.14 -14.76 -9.96
C SER A 99 12.45 -14.95 -8.62
N THR A 100 13.22 -14.92 -7.54
CA THR A 100 12.70 -14.83 -6.17
C THR A 100 13.17 -13.57 -5.47
N LEU A 101 12.28 -12.93 -4.71
CA LEU A 101 12.62 -11.79 -3.85
C LEU A 101 12.50 -12.17 -2.38
N TYR A 102 13.42 -11.64 -1.57
CA TYR A 102 13.46 -11.78 -0.11
C TYR A 102 13.61 -10.39 0.51
N ALA A 103 12.65 -9.94 1.31
CA ALA A 103 12.65 -8.58 1.86
C ALA A 103 12.50 -8.53 3.39
N HIS A 104 12.62 -7.31 3.92
CA HIS A 104 12.68 -6.98 5.35
C HIS A 104 13.87 -7.63 6.05
N LEU A 105 14.94 -7.89 5.31
CA LEU A 105 16.13 -8.56 5.80
C LEU A 105 16.90 -7.65 6.76
N ASN A 106 17.67 -8.25 7.66
CA ASN A 106 18.75 -7.55 8.36
C ASN A 106 20.02 -7.66 7.49
N ASP A 107 21.13 -8.10 8.07
CA ASP A 107 22.38 -8.23 7.34
C ASP A 107 22.30 -9.34 6.29
N PHE A 108 22.97 -9.13 5.16
CA PHE A 108 23.16 -10.15 4.14
C PHE A 108 24.22 -11.17 4.60
N ALA A 109 24.42 -12.23 3.81
CA ALA A 109 25.55 -13.13 4.01
C ALA A 109 26.89 -12.34 4.02
N PRO A 110 27.89 -12.72 4.85
CA PRO A 110 29.05 -11.87 5.14
C PRO A 110 29.81 -11.33 3.92
N GLU A 111 29.98 -12.14 2.88
CA GLU A 111 30.66 -11.74 1.65
C GLU A 111 29.90 -10.62 0.91
N LEU A 112 28.59 -10.80 0.74
CA LEU A 112 27.71 -9.81 0.12
C LEU A 112 27.60 -8.55 0.98
N GLU A 113 27.46 -8.69 2.30
CA GLU A 113 27.37 -7.53 3.22
C GLU A 113 28.63 -6.67 3.16
N ALA A 114 29.81 -7.30 3.12
CA ALA A 114 31.08 -6.60 2.99
C ALA A 114 31.18 -5.86 1.64
N TYR A 115 30.74 -6.48 0.54
CA TYR A 115 30.70 -5.83 -0.77
C TYR A 115 29.76 -4.61 -0.77
N VAL A 116 28.53 -4.79 -0.30
CA VAL A 116 27.52 -3.73 -0.25
C VAL A 116 27.98 -2.58 0.65
N THR A 117 28.58 -2.88 1.81
CA THR A 117 29.12 -1.87 2.72
C THR A 117 30.22 -1.04 2.05
N ARG A 118 31.14 -1.66 1.31
CA ARG A 118 32.16 -0.91 0.54
C ARG A 118 31.51 0.02 -0.50
N GLN A 119 30.53 -0.49 -1.27
CA GLN A 119 29.82 0.32 -2.26
C GLN A 119 29.07 1.51 -1.64
N GLN A 120 28.46 1.35 -0.45
CA GLN A 120 27.81 2.44 0.26
C GLN A 120 28.79 3.54 0.66
N TYR A 121 29.98 3.17 1.16
CA TYR A 121 31.02 4.13 1.52
C TYR A 121 31.66 4.79 0.29
N GLU A 122 31.93 4.05 -0.78
CA GLU A 122 32.45 4.60 -2.05
C GLU A 122 31.50 5.64 -2.67
N ARG A 123 30.19 5.44 -2.51
CA ARG A 123 29.15 6.34 -3.02
C ARG A 123 28.71 7.40 -2.01
N GLU A 124 29.20 7.34 -0.78
CA GLU A 124 28.72 8.12 0.36
C GLU A 124 27.18 8.11 0.51
N SER A 125 26.57 6.93 0.31
CA SER A 125 25.12 6.75 0.38
C SER A 125 24.75 5.49 1.13
N TRP A 126 23.88 5.63 2.14
CA TRP A 126 23.29 4.47 2.80
C TRP A 126 22.27 3.78 1.90
N ALA A 127 21.40 4.54 1.23
CA ALA A 127 20.47 3.95 0.29
C ALA A 127 21.24 3.53 -0.97
N VAL A 128 21.07 2.29 -1.40
CA VAL A 128 21.78 1.75 -2.57
C VAL A 128 20.96 0.65 -3.22
N GLU A 129 20.99 0.59 -4.54
CA GLU A 129 20.54 -0.54 -5.33
C GLU A 129 21.70 -0.98 -6.22
N LEU A 130 22.03 -2.27 -6.17
CA LEU A 130 23.16 -2.85 -6.88
C LEU A 130 22.68 -4.04 -7.71
N ASN A 131 23.19 -4.15 -8.93
CA ASN A 131 22.94 -5.28 -9.83
C ASN A 131 24.24 -6.06 -10.01
N PHE A 132 24.11 -7.35 -10.25
CA PHE A 132 25.24 -8.27 -10.38
C PHE A 132 25.12 -9.16 -11.62
N THR A 133 26.26 -9.60 -12.12
CA THR A 133 26.35 -10.61 -13.18
C THR A 133 26.29 -12.03 -12.58
N PRO A 134 25.96 -13.05 -13.40
CA PRO A 134 25.81 -14.44 -12.91
C PRO A 134 27.02 -15.04 -12.19
N ASP A 135 28.22 -14.54 -12.48
CA ASP A 135 29.50 -15.01 -11.95
C ASP A 135 29.88 -14.36 -10.60
N GLN A 136 29.27 -13.24 -10.20
CA GLN A 136 29.67 -12.53 -8.98
C GLN A 136 29.17 -13.19 -7.69
N PHE A 137 27.88 -13.54 -7.63
CA PHE A 137 27.26 -14.12 -6.42
C PHE A 137 26.36 -15.32 -6.77
N PRO A 138 26.94 -16.43 -7.28
CA PRO A 138 26.19 -17.64 -7.57
C PRO A 138 25.69 -18.29 -6.28
N VAL A 139 24.49 -18.87 -6.33
CA VAL A 139 23.85 -19.55 -5.20
C VAL A 139 23.27 -20.89 -5.62
N LYS A 140 23.25 -21.83 -4.68
CA LYS A 140 22.56 -23.11 -4.82
C LYS A 140 21.28 -23.10 -4.00
N LYS A 141 20.33 -23.96 -4.36
CA LYS A 141 19.13 -24.20 -3.55
C LYS A 141 19.55 -24.55 -2.12
N GLY A 142 19.14 -23.72 -1.16
CA GLY A 142 19.54 -23.89 0.25
C GLY A 142 20.81 -23.15 0.68
N SER A 143 21.47 -22.39 -0.20
CA SER A 143 22.55 -21.47 0.22
C SER A 143 22.01 -20.42 1.18
N PHE A 144 22.75 -20.16 2.27
CA PHE A 144 22.46 -19.05 3.18
C PHE A 144 22.71 -17.71 2.48
N ILE A 145 21.75 -16.79 2.54
CA ILE A 145 21.82 -15.51 1.81
C ILE A 145 21.67 -14.28 2.70
N ALA A 146 20.94 -14.38 3.82
CA ALA A 146 20.68 -13.25 4.69
C ALA A 146 20.07 -13.66 6.03
N TYR A 147 20.06 -12.73 6.98
CA TYR A 147 19.30 -12.82 8.21
C TYR A 147 17.92 -12.17 8.05
N SER A 148 16.86 -12.81 8.55
CA SER A 148 15.52 -12.23 8.58
C SER A 148 15.49 -11.00 9.50
N GLY A 149 14.56 -10.08 9.28
CA GLY A 149 14.57 -8.81 9.98
C GLY A 149 13.21 -8.13 10.12
N THR A 150 13.28 -6.81 10.23
CA THR A 150 12.13 -5.90 10.27
C THR A 150 12.47 -4.55 9.62
N THR A 151 13.42 -4.55 8.69
CA THR A 151 13.84 -3.32 7.98
C THR A 151 12.74 -2.84 7.04
N GLY A 152 12.81 -1.56 6.67
CA GLY A 152 11.82 -0.94 5.77
C GLY A 152 10.45 -0.75 6.40
N GLY A 153 9.37 -0.96 5.64
CA GLY A 153 7.98 -0.75 6.04
C GLY A 153 7.39 -1.82 6.96
N SER A 154 8.16 -2.85 7.33
CA SER A 154 7.67 -3.95 8.16
C SER A 154 7.22 -3.50 9.56
N GLN A 155 6.10 -4.06 10.02
CA GLN A 155 5.53 -3.84 11.36
C GLN A 155 5.95 -4.90 12.38
N GLY A 156 6.53 -6.02 11.94
CA GLY A 156 6.92 -7.13 12.81
C GLY A 156 7.81 -8.15 12.11
N PRO A 157 8.53 -9.02 12.85
CA PRO A 157 9.48 -9.96 12.24
C PRO A 157 8.81 -10.96 11.29
N HIS A 158 9.22 -10.93 10.01
CA HIS A 158 8.82 -11.87 8.97
C HIS A 158 9.85 -11.81 7.80
N VAL A 159 9.72 -12.72 6.84
CA VAL A 159 10.37 -12.60 5.53
C VAL A 159 9.30 -12.42 4.47
N HIS A 160 9.31 -11.30 3.78
CA HIS A 160 8.49 -11.13 2.59
C HIS A 160 9.15 -11.87 1.42
N PHE A 161 8.41 -12.77 0.80
CA PHE A 161 8.89 -13.68 -0.24
C PHE A 161 8.01 -13.62 -1.49
N GLU A 162 8.63 -13.41 -2.64
CA GLU A 162 7.93 -13.39 -3.92
C GLU A 162 8.54 -14.37 -4.91
N ILE A 163 7.71 -14.85 -5.84
CA ILE A 163 8.15 -15.46 -7.09
C ILE A 163 7.73 -14.51 -8.21
N ARG A 164 8.64 -14.22 -9.13
CA ARG A 164 8.38 -13.30 -10.25
C ARG A 164 8.72 -13.96 -11.58
N ASP A 165 8.01 -13.57 -12.62
CA ASP A 165 8.49 -13.78 -13.99
C ASP A 165 9.67 -12.83 -14.24
N THR A 166 10.85 -13.35 -14.59
CA THR A 166 12.07 -12.53 -14.69
C THR A 166 11.97 -11.49 -15.80
N ARG A 167 11.22 -11.77 -16.87
CA ARG A 167 11.13 -10.89 -18.05
C ARG A 167 10.21 -9.70 -17.81
N SER A 168 9.00 -9.97 -17.32
CA SER A 168 7.97 -8.96 -17.09
C SER A 168 8.07 -8.30 -15.71
N GLY A 169 8.72 -8.96 -14.74
CA GLY A 169 8.76 -8.52 -13.35
C GLY A 169 7.45 -8.73 -12.59
N LYS A 170 6.41 -9.31 -13.22
CA LYS A 170 5.14 -9.60 -12.56
C LYS A 170 5.33 -10.61 -11.43
N CYS A 171 4.73 -10.31 -10.28
CA CYS A 171 4.68 -11.23 -9.16
C CYS A 171 3.67 -12.33 -9.48
N LEU A 172 4.06 -13.57 -9.28
CA LEU A 172 3.26 -14.77 -9.50
C LEU A 172 2.83 -15.32 -8.15
N ASN A 173 1.60 -15.83 -8.04
CA ASN A 173 1.07 -16.35 -6.79
C ASN A 173 1.92 -17.54 -6.28
N PRO A 174 2.69 -17.39 -5.19
CA PRO A 174 3.60 -18.45 -4.76
C PRO A 174 2.88 -19.73 -4.34
N LEU A 175 1.60 -19.65 -3.94
CA LEU A 175 0.80 -20.81 -3.55
C LEU A 175 0.57 -21.78 -4.73
N LEU A 176 0.69 -21.32 -5.98
CA LEU A 176 0.55 -22.17 -7.17
C LEU A 176 1.82 -23.00 -7.47
N PHE A 177 2.92 -22.79 -6.75
CA PHE A 177 4.21 -23.47 -6.96
C PHE A 177 4.41 -24.71 -6.07
N GLY A 178 3.37 -25.18 -5.39
CA GLY A 178 3.44 -26.34 -4.50
C GLY A 178 4.24 -26.05 -3.22
N MET A 179 4.01 -24.88 -2.62
CA MET A 179 4.59 -24.52 -1.33
C MET A 179 4.18 -25.54 -0.26
N PRO A 180 5.03 -25.80 0.76
CA PRO A 180 4.77 -26.81 1.78
C PRO A 180 3.76 -26.33 2.84
N LEU A 181 2.68 -25.69 2.41
CA LEU A 181 1.54 -25.30 3.23
C LEU A 181 0.41 -26.30 2.94
N GLN A 182 -0.46 -26.53 3.93
CA GLN A 182 -1.65 -27.35 3.74
C GLN A 182 -2.86 -26.43 3.80
N ASP A 183 -3.75 -26.56 2.81
CA ASP A 183 -5.03 -25.86 2.87
C ASP A 183 -6.23 -26.73 2.46
N ARG A 184 -7.24 -26.68 3.31
CA ARG A 184 -8.49 -27.45 3.28
C ARG A 184 -9.67 -26.58 3.74
N VAL A 185 -9.46 -25.28 3.94
CA VAL A 185 -10.49 -24.36 4.41
C VAL A 185 -10.96 -23.55 3.21
N PRO A 186 -12.24 -23.62 2.81
CA PRO A 186 -12.72 -22.80 1.71
C PRO A 186 -12.81 -21.31 2.10
N PRO A 187 -12.69 -20.39 1.12
CA PRO A 187 -12.86 -18.96 1.36
C PRO A 187 -14.19 -18.63 2.02
N SER A 188 -14.22 -17.57 2.82
CA SER A 188 -15.43 -17.09 3.49
C SER A 188 -16.09 -15.96 2.68
N ILE A 189 -17.41 -16.00 2.48
CA ILE A 189 -18.19 -14.87 1.95
C ILE A 189 -19.11 -14.38 3.06
N VAL A 190 -18.85 -13.19 3.60
CA VAL A 190 -19.54 -12.66 4.78
C VAL A 190 -20.75 -11.82 4.38
N LYS A 191 -20.59 -10.95 3.38
CA LYS A 191 -21.63 -10.05 2.90
C LYS A 191 -21.62 -9.95 1.38
N LEU A 192 -22.80 -9.74 0.81
CA LEU A 192 -23.01 -9.27 -0.55
C LEU A 192 -23.45 -7.80 -0.50
N ALA A 193 -22.96 -7.00 -1.44
CA ALA A 193 -23.40 -5.64 -1.68
C ALA A 193 -23.99 -5.52 -3.08
N LEU A 194 -25.14 -4.87 -3.20
CA LEU A 194 -25.78 -4.52 -4.48
C LEU A 194 -25.73 -3.02 -4.70
N TYR A 195 -25.22 -2.62 -5.86
CA TYR A 195 -25.08 -1.23 -6.28
C TYR A 195 -26.04 -0.92 -7.42
N ASP A 196 -26.67 0.25 -7.36
CA ASP A 196 -27.30 0.85 -8.53
C ASP A 196 -26.22 1.50 -9.40
N ARG A 197 -26.11 1.06 -10.65
CA ARG A 197 -25.12 1.51 -11.64
C ARG A 197 -25.73 2.37 -12.74
N THR A 198 -26.83 3.06 -12.42
CA THR A 198 -27.25 4.28 -13.12
C THR A 198 -26.39 5.49 -12.76
N VAL A 199 -25.61 5.39 -11.67
CA VAL A 199 -24.59 6.34 -11.23
C VAL A 199 -23.24 5.62 -11.01
N GLY A 200 -22.17 6.40 -10.84
CA GLY A 200 -20.86 5.87 -10.43
C GLY A 200 -20.93 5.21 -9.06
N VAL A 201 -20.05 4.24 -8.79
CA VAL A 201 -20.04 3.48 -7.54
C VAL A 201 -19.92 4.37 -6.31
N TYR A 202 -19.18 5.48 -6.41
CA TYR A 202 -18.97 6.42 -5.32
C TYR A 202 -20.21 7.25 -4.95
N GLU A 203 -21.19 7.35 -5.86
CA GLU A 203 -22.48 8.02 -5.63
C GLU A 203 -23.59 7.03 -5.26
N SER A 204 -23.32 5.72 -5.42
CA SER A 204 -24.25 4.65 -5.10
C SER A 204 -24.13 4.26 -3.62
N LYS A 205 -25.25 4.15 -2.93
CA LYS A 205 -25.28 3.59 -1.57
C LYS A 205 -25.53 2.08 -1.66
N PRO A 206 -24.56 1.21 -1.32
CA PRO A 206 -24.76 -0.22 -1.45
C PRO A 206 -25.83 -0.75 -0.50
N ARG A 207 -26.67 -1.65 -1.01
CA ARG A 207 -27.56 -2.47 -0.17
C ARG A 207 -26.81 -3.73 0.27
N MET A 208 -26.64 -3.87 1.58
CA MET A 208 -25.85 -4.95 2.18
C MET A 208 -26.73 -6.12 2.61
N PHE A 209 -26.28 -7.34 2.30
CA PHE A 209 -26.94 -8.58 2.66
C PHE A 209 -25.93 -9.51 3.34
N SER A 210 -26.23 -9.97 4.55
CA SER A 210 -25.42 -11.00 5.22
C SER A 210 -25.67 -12.35 4.55
N THR A 211 -24.66 -13.21 4.52
CA THR A 211 -24.80 -14.59 4.03
C THR A 211 -25.26 -15.54 5.15
N LYS A 212 -25.86 -16.68 4.75
CA LYS A 212 -26.30 -17.76 5.62
C LYS A 212 -25.92 -19.10 4.99
N ALA A 213 -25.36 -20.01 5.77
CA ALA A 213 -25.04 -21.36 5.31
C ALA A 213 -26.32 -22.18 5.04
N VAL A 214 -26.28 -22.95 3.95
CA VAL A 214 -27.31 -23.91 3.52
C VAL A 214 -26.63 -25.17 2.97
N THR A 215 -27.40 -26.23 2.73
CA THR A 215 -26.88 -27.43 2.07
C THR A 215 -26.31 -27.06 0.70
N GLY A 216 -25.02 -27.32 0.47
CA GLY A 216 -24.36 -27.06 -0.81
C GLY A 216 -23.86 -25.62 -1.04
N GLY A 217 -23.79 -24.78 0.00
CA GLY A 217 -23.12 -23.47 -0.07
C GLY A 217 -23.75 -22.42 0.84
N LEU A 218 -23.86 -21.20 0.33
CA LEU A 218 -24.42 -20.04 1.02
C LEU A 218 -25.64 -19.50 0.26
N THR A 219 -26.56 -18.89 1.01
CA THR A 219 -27.64 -18.01 0.51
C THR A 219 -27.60 -16.67 1.24
N LEU A 220 -28.48 -15.74 0.90
CA LEU A 220 -28.64 -14.48 1.63
C LEU A 220 -29.55 -14.65 2.85
N ALA A 221 -29.15 -14.10 3.98
CA ALA A 221 -29.92 -14.14 5.21
C ALA A 221 -31.22 -13.32 5.07
N GLY A 222 -32.35 -13.93 5.41
CA GLY A 222 -33.64 -13.25 5.49
C GLY A 222 -34.37 -13.03 4.16
N ASN A 223 -33.74 -13.24 2.99
CA ASN A 223 -34.45 -13.24 1.71
C ASN A 223 -33.62 -13.89 0.59
N GLU A 224 -34.14 -14.95 -0.04
CA GLU A 224 -33.50 -15.52 -1.24
C GLU A 224 -33.77 -14.68 -2.49
N LEU A 225 -34.82 -13.84 -2.49
CA LEU A 225 -35.15 -12.96 -3.60
C LEU A 225 -34.84 -11.49 -3.27
N VAL A 226 -33.86 -10.94 -3.97
CA VAL A 226 -33.49 -9.53 -3.91
C VAL A 226 -34.24 -8.77 -5.01
N ARG A 227 -35.11 -7.85 -4.63
CA ARG A 227 -35.78 -6.93 -5.57
C ARG A 227 -35.03 -5.60 -5.66
N THR A 228 -34.92 -5.04 -6.86
CA THR A 228 -34.27 -3.74 -7.12
C THR A 228 -35.09 -2.89 -8.09
N GLY A 229 -35.12 -1.58 -7.86
CA GLY A 229 -35.72 -0.61 -8.79
C GLY A 229 -34.80 -0.19 -9.93
N SER A 230 -33.58 -0.71 -10.01
CA SER A 230 -32.61 -0.40 -11.05
C SER A 230 -32.45 -1.54 -12.04
N LYS A 231 -32.45 -1.20 -13.34
CA LYS A 231 -32.17 -2.15 -14.44
C LYS A 231 -30.68 -2.41 -14.64
N ARG A 232 -29.81 -1.60 -14.03
CA ARG A 232 -28.35 -1.69 -14.16
C ARG A 232 -27.75 -1.83 -12.78
N VAL A 233 -27.30 -3.03 -12.43
CA VAL A 233 -26.73 -3.29 -11.11
C VAL A 233 -25.37 -3.95 -11.19
N SER A 234 -24.52 -3.70 -10.20
CA SER A 234 -23.31 -4.49 -9.97
C SER A 234 -23.29 -5.03 -8.55
N LEU A 235 -22.43 -6.03 -8.32
CA LEU A 235 -22.30 -6.70 -7.05
C LEU A 235 -20.88 -6.55 -6.52
N ALA A 236 -20.73 -6.57 -5.20
CA ALA A 236 -19.45 -6.75 -4.52
C ALA A 236 -19.62 -7.71 -3.34
N ILE A 237 -18.53 -8.31 -2.88
CA ILE A 237 -18.52 -9.26 -1.77
C ILE A 237 -17.50 -8.88 -0.71
N GLN A 238 -17.88 -9.01 0.55
CA GLN A 238 -16.91 -9.08 1.65
C GLN A 238 -16.42 -10.53 1.73
N THR A 239 -15.21 -10.78 1.25
CA THR A 239 -14.62 -12.12 1.23
C THR A 239 -13.15 -12.09 1.62
N TYR A 240 -12.68 -13.21 2.16
CA TYR A 240 -11.28 -13.45 2.49
C TYR A 240 -11.07 -14.97 2.55
N ASP A 241 -9.83 -15.37 2.41
CA ASP A 241 -9.39 -16.76 2.55
C ASP A 241 -8.71 -17.00 3.90
N ARG A 242 -8.46 -18.26 4.25
CA ARG A 242 -7.61 -18.65 5.37
C ARG A 242 -6.87 -19.94 5.05
N ILE A 243 -5.56 -19.95 5.30
CA ILE A 243 -4.83 -21.22 5.32
C ILE A 243 -5.19 -22.06 6.56
N SER A 244 -5.30 -23.37 6.37
CA SER A 244 -5.58 -24.33 7.45
C SER A 244 -4.64 -24.16 8.66
N GLY A 245 -5.23 -24.05 9.84
CA GLY A 245 -4.49 -23.82 11.10
C GLY A 245 -4.15 -22.34 11.38
N SER A 246 -4.47 -21.42 10.47
CA SER A 246 -4.32 -19.98 10.67
C SER A 246 -5.66 -19.29 10.88
N ALA A 247 -5.69 -18.27 11.74
CA ALA A 247 -6.83 -17.37 11.90
C ALA A 247 -6.71 -16.10 11.04
N ASN A 248 -5.55 -15.86 10.44
CA ASN A 248 -5.28 -14.69 9.61
C ASN A 248 -6.21 -14.67 8.39
N GLN A 249 -6.60 -13.48 7.96
CA GLN A 249 -7.38 -13.30 6.75
C GLN A 249 -6.42 -13.08 5.59
N ASP A 250 -6.39 -14.04 4.68
CA ASP A 250 -5.61 -13.99 3.46
C ASP A 250 -6.49 -13.48 2.29
N GLY A 251 -5.85 -13.07 1.19
CA GLY A 251 -6.53 -12.75 -0.06
C GLY A 251 -7.12 -14.00 -0.72
N VAL A 252 -8.29 -13.87 -1.35
CA VAL A 252 -8.88 -14.95 -2.16
C VAL A 252 -8.18 -15.05 -3.51
N TYR A 253 -8.14 -16.24 -4.10
CA TYR A 253 -7.49 -16.45 -5.39
C TYR A 253 -8.37 -16.03 -6.57
N ARG A 254 -9.68 -16.33 -6.51
CA ARG A 254 -10.62 -16.03 -7.59
C ARG A 254 -12.04 -15.81 -7.06
N ALA A 255 -12.80 -14.93 -7.71
CA ALA A 255 -14.26 -14.97 -7.63
C ALA A 255 -14.92 -14.85 -9.02
N ALA A 256 -15.97 -15.63 -9.27
CA ALA A 256 -16.69 -15.67 -10.54
C ALA A 256 -18.20 -15.43 -10.35
N LEU A 257 -18.76 -14.53 -11.15
CA LEU A 257 -20.17 -14.15 -11.16
C LEU A 257 -20.91 -14.80 -12.33
N TYR A 258 -22.09 -15.35 -12.06
CA TYR A 258 -23.00 -15.91 -13.04
C TYR A 258 -24.41 -15.35 -12.88
N LEU A 259 -25.11 -15.21 -14.00
CA LEU A 259 -26.53 -14.86 -14.09
C LEU A 259 -27.22 -15.92 -14.94
N ASP A 260 -28.23 -16.60 -14.41
CA ASP A 260 -28.96 -17.69 -15.07
C ASP A 260 -28.03 -18.81 -15.60
N ASN A 261 -27.01 -19.13 -14.79
CA ASN A 261 -25.90 -20.05 -15.10
C ASN A 261 -24.91 -19.58 -16.17
N GLU A 262 -25.14 -18.44 -16.81
CA GLU A 262 -24.21 -17.87 -17.78
C GLU A 262 -23.10 -17.08 -17.07
N PRO A 263 -21.82 -17.31 -17.41
CA PRO A 263 -20.70 -16.57 -16.83
C PRO A 263 -20.77 -15.09 -17.24
N ARG A 264 -20.59 -14.19 -16.27
CA ARG A 264 -20.61 -12.74 -16.49
C ARG A 264 -19.21 -12.15 -16.45
N ILE A 265 -18.48 -12.44 -15.38
CA ILE A 265 -17.10 -12.01 -15.18
C ILE A 265 -16.48 -12.84 -14.05
N ASN A 266 -15.17 -12.94 -14.00
CA ASN A 266 -14.43 -13.32 -12.81
C ASN A 266 -13.26 -12.35 -12.58
N PHE A 267 -12.69 -12.38 -11.39
CA PHE A 267 -11.32 -11.90 -11.19
C PHE A 267 -10.43 -13.05 -10.72
N VAL A 268 -9.16 -13.06 -11.12
CA VAL A 268 -8.15 -14.06 -10.76
C VAL A 268 -6.87 -13.34 -10.32
N ILE A 269 -6.37 -13.68 -9.13
CA ILE A 269 -5.14 -13.12 -8.53
C ILE A 269 -4.01 -14.15 -8.66
N ASP A 270 -3.65 -14.47 -9.90
CA ASP A 270 -2.56 -15.40 -10.23
C ASP A 270 -1.23 -14.69 -10.50
N SER A 271 -1.29 -13.47 -11.06
CA SER A 271 -0.15 -12.62 -11.32
C SER A 271 -0.51 -11.14 -11.31
N ILE A 272 0.35 -10.30 -10.71
CA ILE A 272 0.14 -8.85 -10.61
C ILE A 272 1.48 -8.13 -10.77
N GLY A 273 1.53 -7.07 -11.60
CA GLY A 273 2.66 -6.15 -11.67
C GLY A 273 2.65 -5.07 -10.58
N TYR A 274 3.81 -4.50 -10.23
CA TYR A 274 3.86 -3.38 -9.27
C TYR A 274 3.22 -2.09 -9.81
N ASP A 275 3.20 -1.92 -11.12
CA ASP A 275 2.44 -0.89 -11.83
C ASP A 275 0.93 -1.12 -11.73
N GLU A 276 0.50 -2.37 -11.58
CA GLU A 276 -0.92 -2.73 -11.47
C GLU A 276 -1.43 -2.71 -10.01
N THR A 277 -0.56 -2.85 -9.01
CA THR A 277 -0.99 -3.16 -7.63
C THR A 277 -1.97 -2.15 -7.03
N ARG A 278 -1.84 -0.87 -7.41
CA ARG A 278 -2.73 0.21 -6.95
C ARG A 278 -4.17 0.10 -7.48
N TYR A 279 -4.40 -0.67 -8.55
CA TYR A 279 -5.75 -1.00 -9.00
C TYR A 279 -6.55 -1.83 -8.00
N MET A 280 -5.93 -2.29 -6.89
CA MET A 280 -6.66 -2.75 -5.72
C MET A 280 -7.73 -1.74 -5.29
N ASN A 281 -7.46 -0.43 -5.36
CA ASN A 281 -8.43 0.62 -5.06
C ASN A 281 -9.62 0.66 -6.05
N ALA A 282 -9.46 0.14 -7.27
CA ALA A 282 -10.55 -0.02 -8.23
C ALA A 282 -11.29 -1.35 -8.03
N HIS A 283 -10.60 -2.34 -7.49
CA HIS A 283 -11.15 -3.65 -7.18
C HIS A 283 -12.05 -3.64 -5.94
N ILE A 284 -11.95 -2.63 -5.08
CA ILE A 284 -12.77 -2.50 -3.88
C ILE A 284 -13.74 -1.31 -3.95
N ASP A 285 -14.77 -1.33 -3.11
CA ASP A 285 -15.49 -0.10 -2.73
C ASP A 285 -14.61 0.78 -1.84
N TYR A 286 -13.75 1.56 -2.49
CA TYR A 286 -12.77 2.40 -1.82
C TYR A 286 -13.42 3.46 -0.92
N LYS A 287 -14.56 4.05 -1.33
CA LYS A 287 -15.22 5.09 -0.55
C LYS A 287 -15.78 4.53 0.75
N LEU A 288 -16.35 3.33 0.71
CA LEU A 288 -16.79 2.64 1.91
C LEU A 288 -15.62 2.30 2.84
N GLU A 289 -14.50 1.80 2.29
CA GLU A 289 -13.31 1.46 3.08
C GLU A 289 -12.66 2.69 3.72
N ALA A 290 -12.49 3.77 2.97
CA ALA A 290 -11.96 5.04 3.46
C ALA A 290 -12.83 5.63 4.58
N GLY A 291 -14.13 5.30 4.61
CA GLY A 291 -15.07 5.63 5.68
C GLY A 291 -14.99 4.72 6.91
N GLY A 292 -14.07 3.76 6.96
CA GLY A 292 -13.92 2.76 8.02
C GLY A 292 -14.80 1.52 7.85
N GLY A 293 -15.42 1.35 6.68
CA GLY A 293 -16.16 0.15 6.31
C GLY A 293 -15.26 -1.02 5.92
N PRO A 294 -15.84 -2.21 5.66
CA PRO A 294 -15.07 -3.37 5.23
C PRO A 294 -14.60 -3.23 3.78
N TYR A 295 -13.52 -3.95 3.43
CA TYR A 295 -13.19 -4.22 2.03
C TYR A 295 -14.32 -5.00 1.35
N LEU A 296 -14.94 -4.39 0.34
CA LEU A 296 -15.89 -5.05 -0.56
C LEU A 296 -15.27 -5.19 -1.93
N GLN A 297 -14.96 -6.41 -2.36
CA GLN A 297 -14.35 -6.71 -3.64
C GLN A 297 -15.42 -6.74 -4.73
N HIS A 298 -15.26 -5.94 -5.78
CA HIS A 298 -16.19 -5.86 -6.89
C HIS A 298 -16.21 -7.14 -7.71
N LEU A 299 -17.43 -7.57 -8.06
CA LEU A 299 -17.69 -8.59 -9.08
C LEU A 299 -18.02 -7.92 -10.43
N SER A 300 -17.39 -6.78 -10.68
CA SER A 300 -17.55 -5.94 -11.85
C SER A 300 -16.29 -5.09 -12.02
N ARG A 301 -15.78 -4.98 -13.24
CA ARG A 301 -14.62 -4.12 -13.53
C ARG A 301 -15.09 -2.66 -13.58
N LEU A 302 -14.43 -1.76 -12.84
CA LEU A 302 -14.70 -0.33 -12.94
C LEU A 302 -14.15 0.23 -14.27
N PRO A 303 -14.78 1.27 -14.87
CA PRO A 303 -14.40 1.75 -16.21
C PRO A 303 -12.93 2.17 -16.36
N GLY A 304 -12.33 2.76 -15.33
CA GLY A 304 -10.92 3.17 -15.31
C GLY A 304 -9.96 2.13 -14.73
N ASP A 305 -10.45 0.95 -14.34
CA ASP A 305 -9.60 -0.16 -13.92
C ASP A 305 -8.87 -0.74 -15.15
N ARG A 306 -7.53 -0.74 -15.13
CA ARG A 306 -6.70 -1.32 -16.20
C ARG A 306 -5.93 -2.56 -15.75
N SER A 307 -6.23 -3.09 -14.58
CA SER A 307 -5.61 -4.32 -14.08
C SER A 307 -5.93 -5.52 -14.95
N SER A 308 -4.99 -6.47 -14.96
CA SER A 308 -5.14 -7.75 -15.68
C SER A 308 -5.95 -8.81 -14.93
N VAL A 309 -6.47 -8.52 -13.73
CA VAL A 309 -7.11 -9.53 -12.87
C VAL A 309 -8.51 -9.92 -13.33
N TYR A 310 -9.23 -9.11 -14.11
CA TYR A 310 -10.61 -9.40 -14.52
C TYR A 310 -10.70 -10.16 -15.86
N HIS A 311 -11.53 -11.22 -15.91
CA HIS A 311 -11.76 -12.02 -17.12
C HIS A 311 -13.25 -12.33 -17.40
N PRO A 312 -13.70 -12.29 -18.67
CA PRO A 312 -12.94 -11.81 -19.82
C PRO A 312 -12.67 -10.31 -19.68
N ALA A 313 -11.48 -9.86 -20.10
CA ALA A 313 -11.04 -8.49 -19.84
C ALA A 313 -12.00 -7.42 -20.40
N ALA A 314 -12.75 -7.73 -21.46
CA ALA A 314 -13.72 -6.82 -22.06
C ALA A 314 -15.07 -6.75 -21.33
N ALA A 315 -15.37 -7.66 -20.40
CA ALA A 315 -16.63 -7.62 -19.64
C ALA A 315 -16.51 -6.66 -18.45
N ASP A 316 -17.61 -5.97 -18.15
CA ASP A 316 -17.71 -5.04 -17.01
C ASP A 316 -18.36 -5.69 -15.78
N GLY A 317 -19.00 -6.85 -15.91
CA GLY A 317 -19.72 -7.53 -14.82
C GLY A 317 -21.01 -6.84 -14.38
N ILE A 318 -21.49 -5.83 -15.13
CA ILE A 318 -22.80 -5.23 -14.90
C ILE A 318 -23.89 -6.23 -15.27
N LEU A 319 -24.87 -6.38 -14.38
CA LEU A 319 -26.08 -7.16 -14.61
C LEU A 319 -27.17 -6.23 -15.15
N LEU A 320 -27.66 -6.56 -16.35
CA LEU A 320 -28.74 -5.84 -17.01
C LEU A 320 -30.05 -6.62 -16.80
N LEU A 321 -30.96 -6.06 -16.02
CA LEU A 321 -32.28 -6.62 -15.76
C LEU A 321 -33.30 -5.96 -16.71
N ASN A 322 -33.40 -6.50 -17.92
CA ASN A 322 -34.20 -5.90 -19.00
C ASN A 322 -35.68 -6.29 -18.95
N ASP A 323 -36.06 -7.20 -18.06
CA ASP A 323 -37.42 -7.66 -17.83
C ASP A 323 -37.73 -7.65 -16.31
N THR A 324 -38.91 -8.17 -15.92
CA THR A 324 -39.34 -8.28 -14.52
C THR A 324 -39.30 -9.71 -14.00
N LEU A 325 -38.61 -10.62 -14.70
CA LEU A 325 -38.48 -12.02 -14.29
C LEU A 325 -37.49 -12.14 -13.13
N VAL A 326 -37.54 -13.31 -12.50
CA VAL A 326 -36.59 -13.68 -11.45
C VAL A 326 -35.39 -14.34 -12.12
N HIS A 327 -34.21 -13.76 -11.90
CA HIS A 327 -32.94 -14.29 -12.40
C HIS A 327 -32.15 -14.95 -11.27
N ALA A 328 -31.54 -16.10 -11.55
CA ALA A 328 -30.69 -16.81 -10.61
C ALA A 328 -29.27 -16.23 -10.64
N VAL A 329 -28.75 -15.81 -9.49
CA VAL A 329 -27.38 -15.32 -9.35
C VAL A 329 -26.54 -16.34 -8.57
N ARG A 330 -25.35 -16.62 -9.09
CA ARG A 330 -24.34 -17.45 -8.42
C ARG A 330 -23.01 -16.72 -8.36
N VAL A 331 -22.36 -16.77 -7.20
CA VAL A 331 -20.98 -16.32 -7.01
C VAL A 331 -20.16 -17.49 -6.49
N ASP A 332 -19.13 -17.88 -7.22
CA ASP A 332 -18.15 -18.88 -6.79
C ASP A 332 -16.86 -18.17 -6.35
N VAL A 333 -16.35 -18.47 -5.16
CA VAL A 333 -15.07 -17.97 -4.65
C VAL A 333 -14.14 -19.14 -4.39
N ASP A 334 -12.95 -19.12 -4.96
CA ASP A 334 -11.94 -20.18 -4.87
C ASP A 334 -10.66 -19.66 -4.20
N ASP A 335 -9.98 -20.54 -3.46
CA ASP A 335 -8.60 -20.35 -3.03
C ASP A 335 -7.59 -20.92 -4.06
N ALA A 336 -6.30 -20.82 -3.76
CA ALA A 336 -5.23 -21.35 -4.61
C ALA A 336 -5.05 -22.88 -4.53
N TYR A 337 -5.67 -23.54 -3.54
CA TYR A 337 -5.61 -24.98 -3.29
C TYR A 337 -6.82 -25.75 -3.84
N GLY A 338 -7.80 -25.05 -4.41
CA GLY A 338 -8.99 -25.61 -5.03
C GLY A 338 -10.20 -25.75 -4.11
N ASN A 339 -10.16 -25.20 -2.88
CA ASN A 339 -11.35 -25.13 -2.04
C ASN A 339 -12.27 -24.01 -2.54
N ARG A 340 -13.59 -24.24 -2.47
CA ARG A 340 -14.60 -23.33 -3.01
C ARG A 340 -15.73 -23.07 -2.03
N THR A 341 -16.18 -21.82 -2.01
CA THR A 341 -17.48 -21.42 -1.46
C THR A 341 -18.37 -20.87 -2.56
N THR A 342 -19.62 -21.32 -2.63
CA THR A 342 -20.62 -20.83 -3.58
C THR A 342 -21.76 -20.13 -2.86
N LEU A 343 -22.05 -18.88 -3.25
CA LEU A 343 -23.24 -18.12 -2.85
C LEU A 343 -24.29 -18.17 -3.96
N ARG A 344 -25.55 -18.45 -3.62
CA ARG A 344 -26.71 -18.44 -4.53
C ARG A 344 -27.84 -17.58 -3.98
N PHE A 345 -28.48 -16.81 -4.84
CA PHE A 345 -29.69 -16.05 -4.54
C PHE A 345 -30.39 -15.68 -5.85
N ASN A 346 -31.57 -15.10 -5.75
CA ASN A 346 -32.38 -14.64 -6.87
C ASN A 346 -32.44 -13.11 -6.90
N LEU A 347 -32.45 -12.54 -8.10
CA LEU A 347 -32.49 -11.10 -8.35
C LEU A 347 -33.63 -10.77 -9.30
N GLN A 348 -34.40 -9.73 -9.00
CA GLN A 348 -35.53 -9.30 -9.82
C GLN A 348 -35.60 -7.78 -9.90
N TYR A 349 -35.79 -7.26 -11.11
CA TYR A 349 -36.15 -5.86 -11.30
C TYR A 349 -37.64 -5.65 -10.99
N ASP A 350 -37.91 -4.68 -10.12
CA ASP A 350 -39.24 -4.31 -9.68
C ASP A 350 -39.47 -2.81 -9.97
N PRO A 351 -40.25 -2.47 -11.00
CA PRO A 351 -40.48 -1.07 -11.39
C PRO A 351 -41.17 -0.25 -10.30
N SER A 352 -41.87 -0.89 -9.35
CA SER A 352 -42.48 -0.18 -8.22
C SER A 352 -41.44 0.38 -7.24
N LEU A 353 -40.21 -0.16 -7.26
CA LEU A 353 -39.09 0.28 -6.44
C LEU A 353 -38.21 1.33 -7.15
N MET A 354 -38.56 1.74 -8.37
CA MET A 354 -37.82 2.77 -9.09
C MET A 354 -37.78 4.06 -8.27
N VAL A 355 -36.57 4.50 -7.94
CA VAL A 355 -36.36 5.84 -7.41
C VAL A 355 -36.13 6.75 -8.60
N ALA A 356 -36.90 7.84 -8.72
CA ALA A 356 -36.66 8.84 -9.75
C ALA A 356 -35.20 9.31 -9.66
N PHE A 357 -34.47 9.24 -10.78
CA PHE A 357 -33.11 9.77 -10.85
C PHE A 357 -33.13 11.22 -10.39
N ARG A 358 -32.55 11.48 -9.22
CA ARG A 358 -32.25 12.83 -8.78
C ARG A 358 -30.80 13.05 -9.17
N PRO A 359 -30.49 13.88 -10.18
CA PRO A 359 -29.10 14.28 -10.38
C PRO A 359 -28.56 14.78 -9.04
N PRO A 360 -27.27 14.54 -8.74
CA PRO A 360 -26.65 15.08 -7.53
C PRO A 360 -27.06 16.55 -7.42
N VAL A 361 -27.61 16.92 -6.26
CA VAL A 361 -28.25 18.23 -6.06
C VAL A 361 -27.28 19.30 -6.53
N VAL A 362 -27.59 19.91 -7.67
CA VAL A 362 -26.96 21.12 -8.16
C VAL A 362 -27.39 22.18 -7.15
N THR A 363 -26.52 22.46 -6.18
CA THR A 363 -26.79 23.54 -5.26
C THR A 363 -26.69 24.85 -6.05
N THR A 364 -27.51 25.83 -5.70
CA THR A 364 -27.40 27.20 -6.24
C THR A 364 -26.23 27.97 -5.61
N ASP A 365 -25.33 27.28 -4.88
CA ASP A 365 -24.12 27.89 -4.33
C ASP A 365 -23.14 28.11 -5.49
N PRO A 366 -22.70 29.34 -5.77
CA PRO A 366 -21.68 29.63 -6.79
C PRO A 366 -20.34 28.91 -6.56
N GLN A 367 -20.17 28.19 -5.43
CA GLN A 367 -19.01 27.35 -5.14
C GLN A 367 -19.19 25.87 -5.54
N THR A 368 -20.40 25.40 -5.84
CA THR A 368 -20.62 24.02 -6.32
C THR A 368 -20.52 23.97 -7.85
N ILE A 369 -19.69 23.06 -8.37
CA ILE A 369 -19.53 22.86 -9.81
C ILE A 369 -20.83 22.27 -10.38
N SER A 370 -21.60 23.11 -11.06
CA SER A 370 -22.82 22.70 -11.74
C SER A 370 -22.49 22.07 -13.09
N GLY A 371 -22.59 20.74 -13.19
CA GLY A 371 -22.73 20.03 -14.47
C GLY A 371 -21.46 19.46 -15.11
N GLU A 372 -20.27 19.74 -14.58
CA GLU A 372 -19.02 19.08 -15.02
C GLU A 372 -18.81 17.82 -14.19
N LEU A 373 -18.67 16.67 -14.84
CA LEU A 373 -18.32 15.41 -14.19
C LEU A 373 -16.85 15.10 -14.46
N PHE A 374 -16.18 14.51 -13.47
CA PHE A 374 -14.91 13.85 -13.73
C PHE A 374 -15.18 12.44 -14.27
N ILE A 375 -14.71 12.14 -15.48
CA ILE A 375 -15.01 10.89 -16.22
C ILE A 375 -13.71 10.07 -16.37
N PRO A 376 -13.70 8.78 -16.01
CA PRO A 376 -12.54 7.91 -16.19
C PRO A 376 -12.19 7.76 -17.69
N ASN A 377 -10.91 7.54 -17.99
CA ASN A 377 -10.37 7.46 -19.37
C ASN A 377 -10.45 8.77 -20.18
N TYR A 378 -10.73 9.89 -19.53
CA TYR A 378 -10.64 11.22 -20.11
C TYR A 378 -9.71 12.10 -19.28
N VAL A 379 -9.07 13.07 -19.93
CA VAL A 379 -8.43 14.16 -19.21
C VAL A 379 -9.51 14.98 -18.52
N ASN A 380 -9.34 15.21 -17.23
CA ASN A 380 -10.26 16.02 -16.44
C ASN A 380 -9.52 17.25 -15.92
N VAL A 381 -10.09 18.43 -16.13
CA VAL A 381 -9.49 19.69 -15.70
C VAL A 381 -10.52 20.49 -14.91
N LEU A 382 -10.09 21.06 -13.79
CA LEU A 382 -10.85 22.04 -13.03
C LEU A 382 -10.07 23.36 -13.03
N GLU A 383 -10.60 24.38 -13.68
CA GLU A 383 -9.94 25.69 -13.82
C GLU A 383 -10.66 26.78 -13.02
N ARG A 384 -9.90 27.58 -12.28
CA ARG A 384 -10.33 28.78 -11.56
C ARG A 384 -9.29 29.88 -11.76
N SER A 385 -9.62 31.11 -11.37
CA SER A 385 -8.74 32.27 -11.55
C SER A 385 -7.33 32.09 -10.98
N ASP A 386 -7.23 31.40 -9.85
CA ASP A 386 -6.03 31.22 -9.02
C ASP A 386 -5.76 29.76 -8.64
N PHE A 387 -6.52 28.80 -9.18
CA PHE A 387 -6.36 27.37 -8.93
C PHE A 387 -6.66 26.55 -10.19
N GLU A 388 -5.81 25.59 -10.49
CA GLU A 388 -6.08 24.58 -11.51
C GLU A 388 -5.75 23.18 -10.96
N LEU A 389 -6.57 22.21 -11.34
CA LEU A 389 -6.30 20.79 -11.10
C LEU A 389 -6.44 20.04 -12.41
N TYR A 390 -5.37 19.35 -12.79
CA TYR A 390 -5.29 18.52 -13.98
C TYR A 390 -5.17 17.06 -13.57
N MET A 391 -6.03 16.22 -14.15
CA MET A 391 -6.00 14.78 -13.99
C MET A 391 -5.84 14.09 -15.35
N PRO A 392 -4.84 13.22 -15.54
CA PRO A 392 -4.73 12.43 -16.75
C PRO A 392 -5.86 11.40 -16.87
N GLU A 393 -6.01 10.81 -18.05
CA GLU A 393 -7.02 9.78 -18.37
C GLU A 393 -7.01 8.55 -17.43
N THR A 394 -5.88 8.27 -16.79
CA THR A 394 -5.68 7.15 -15.86
C THR A 394 -5.92 7.50 -14.40
N ALA A 395 -6.31 8.73 -14.08
CA ALA A 395 -6.31 9.22 -12.70
C ALA A 395 -7.44 8.64 -11.83
N ILE A 396 -8.60 8.32 -12.41
CA ILE A 396 -9.79 7.91 -11.65
C ILE A 396 -10.40 6.62 -12.23
N TYR A 397 -11.09 5.85 -11.39
CA TYR A 397 -11.63 4.55 -11.77
C TYR A 397 -13.11 4.56 -12.17
N ASP A 398 -13.89 5.48 -11.65
CA ASP A 398 -15.31 5.66 -11.97
C ASP A 398 -15.66 7.15 -11.98
N THR A 399 -16.85 7.49 -12.45
CA THR A 399 -17.31 8.89 -12.53
C THR A 399 -17.40 9.51 -11.14
N ILE A 400 -16.88 10.73 -11.01
CA ILE A 400 -16.88 11.53 -9.77
C ILE A 400 -17.61 12.86 -10.01
N VAL A 401 -18.44 13.25 -9.05
CA VAL A 401 -19.02 14.60 -9.00
C VAL A 401 -18.00 15.52 -8.32
N PRO A 402 -17.47 16.54 -9.02
CA PRO A 402 -16.49 17.43 -8.43
C PRO A 402 -17.14 18.42 -7.47
N VAL A 403 -16.48 18.66 -6.34
CA VAL A 403 -16.86 19.67 -5.34
C VAL A 403 -15.66 20.56 -5.11
N TYR A 404 -15.86 21.87 -5.20
CA TYR A 404 -14.80 22.85 -5.01
C TYR A 404 -15.18 23.86 -3.93
N TYR A 405 -14.20 24.28 -3.13
CA TYR A 405 -14.39 25.36 -2.16
C TYR A 405 -13.11 26.20 -2.07
N ARG A 406 -13.27 27.53 -1.96
CA ARG A 406 -12.14 28.46 -1.79
C ARG A 406 -12.29 29.23 -0.48
N SER A 407 -11.23 29.26 0.32
CA SER A 407 -11.15 30.05 1.54
C SER A 407 -10.00 31.04 1.50
N THR A 408 -10.31 32.32 1.73
CA THR A 408 -9.36 33.43 1.85
C THR A 408 -8.76 33.59 3.25
N ALA A 409 -9.02 32.66 4.17
CA ALA A 409 -8.42 32.70 5.50
C ALA A 409 -6.96 32.20 5.46
N PHE A 410 -5.98 33.08 5.52
CA PHE A 410 -4.56 32.71 5.47
C PHE A 410 -4.08 32.13 6.79
N GLY A 411 -3.30 31.05 6.72
CA GLY A 411 -2.51 30.57 7.86
C GLY A 411 -1.14 31.24 7.92
N THR A 412 -0.42 31.05 9.02
CA THR A 412 0.99 31.47 9.12
C THR A 412 1.80 30.95 7.93
N ASN A 413 2.61 31.82 7.32
CA ASN A 413 3.44 31.54 6.15
C ASN A 413 2.71 31.10 4.87
N ALA A 414 1.37 31.16 4.83
CA ALA A 414 0.60 30.90 3.61
C ALA A 414 0.76 32.06 2.62
N VAL A 415 0.96 31.72 1.35
CA VAL A 415 1.04 32.70 0.25
C VAL A 415 -0.12 32.61 -0.74
N SER A 416 -1.04 31.67 -0.52
CA SER A 416 -2.28 31.53 -1.27
C SER A 416 -3.48 31.27 -0.37
N ALA A 417 -4.68 31.48 -0.91
CA ALA A 417 -5.93 30.92 -0.43
C ALA A 417 -5.83 29.38 -0.30
N MET A 418 -6.77 28.79 0.45
CA MET A 418 -6.95 27.33 0.46
C MET A 418 -8.03 26.95 -0.53
N HIS A 419 -7.73 25.91 -1.31
CA HIS A 419 -8.59 25.35 -2.32
C HIS A 419 -8.90 23.92 -1.95
N GLN A 420 -10.16 23.59 -1.73
CA GLN A 420 -10.59 22.21 -1.56
C GLN A 420 -11.11 21.68 -2.89
N VAL A 421 -10.66 20.49 -3.28
CA VAL A 421 -11.32 19.68 -4.31
C VAL A 421 -11.61 18.33 -3.70
N ASN A 422 -12.89 17.97 -3.60
CA ASN A 422 -13.38 16.71 -3.03
C ASN A 422 -12.66 16.35 -1.70
N ASP A 423 -12.56 15.06 -1.39
CA ASP A 423 -11.85 14.54 -0.22
C ASP A 423 -11.21 13.17 -0.54
N PRO A 424 -10.23 12.70 0.26
CA PRO A 424 -9.53 11.43 0.04
C PRO A 424 -10.37 10.15 0.05
N SER A 425 -11.68 10.18 0.34
CA SER A 425 -12.55 9.01 0.16
C SER A 425 -12.81 8.67 -1.30
N LEU A 426 -12.38 9.53 -2.23
CA LEU A 426 -12.39 9.28 -3.65
C LEU A 426 -10.95 8.99 -4.12
N PRO A 427 -10.70 7.80 -4.70
CA PRO A 427 -9.34 7.37 -4.99
C PRO A 427 -8.79 8.06 -6.24
N ILE A 428 -7.50 8.39 -6.16
CA ILE A 428 -6.69 8.79 -7.30
C ILE A 428 -5.64 7.70 -7.57
N HIS A 429 -5.55 7.25 -8.81
CA HIS A 429 -4.59 6.25 -9.27
C HIS A 429 -3.27 6.90 -9.69
N THR A 430 -3.30 7.63 -10.80
CA THR A 430 -2.16 8.41 -11.30
C THR A 430 -2.13 9.77 -10.62
N PRO A 431 -0.95 10.30 -10.23
CA PRO A 431 -0.84 11.61 -9.62
C PRO A 431 -1.56 12.70 -10.42
N ILE A 432 -2.26 13.57 -9.71
CA ILE A 432 -2.90 14.76 -10.23
C ILE A 432 -1.97 15.95 -10.06
N ARG A 433 -2.00 16.88 -11.02
CA ARG A 433 -1.20 18.09 -10.98
C ARG A 433 -2.05 19.25 -10.50
N VAL A 434 -1.59 19.88 -9.42
CA VAL A 434 -2.24 21.05 -8.83
C VAL A 434 -1.40 22.27 -9.14
N ARG A 435 -2.05 23.34 -9.61
CA ARG A 435 -1.43 24.65 -9.82
C ARG A 435 -2.15 25.71 -9.00
N ILE A 436 -1.40 26.58 -8.35
CA ILE A 436 -1.92 27.66 -7.49
C ILE A 436 -1.20 28.96 -7.85
N LYS A 437 -1.94 30.04 -8.09
CA LYS A 437 -1.36 31.39 -8.10
C LYS A 437 -1.25 31.91 -6.67
N PRO A 438 -0.10 32.46 -6.25
CA PRO A 438 -0.02 33.18 -4.99
C PRO A 438 -0.94 34.40 -4.98
N ASP A 439 -1.60 34.68 -3.85
CA ASP A 439 -2.42 35.87 -3.64
C ASP A 439 -1.56 37.11 -3.29
N SER A 440 -0.27 36.91 -3.00
CA SER A 440 0.69 37.95 -2.64
C SER A 440 1.90 37.95 -3.57
N ASN A 441 2.50 39.13 -3.74
CA ASN A 441 3.75 39.24 -4.48
C ASN A 441 4.87 38.53 -3.72
N ILE A 442 5.53 37.57 -4.36
CA ILE A 442 6.61 36.79 -3.76
C ILE A 442 7.95 37.49 -4.01
N PRO A 443 8.69 37.90 -2.95
CA PRO A 443 10.05 38.40 -3.09
C PRO A 443 10.95 37.41 -3.84
N SER A 444 11.86 37.89 -4.67
CA SER A 444 12.77 37.04 -5.45
C SER A 444 13.54 36.05 -4.58
N ALA A 445 13.96 36.47 -3.38
CA ALA A 445 14.67 35.64 -2.40
C ALA A 445 13.87 34.44 -1.86
N TRP A 446 12.54 34.44 -2.00
CA TRP A 446 11.66 33.38 -1.48
C TRP A 446 11.21 32.40 -2.56
N ARG A 447 11.51 32.66 -3.84
CA ARG A 447 10.95 31.88 -4.95
C ARG A 447 11.26 30.39 -4.87
N ASP A 448 12.44 30.03 -4.39
CA ASP A 448 12.88 28.62 -4.26
C ASP A 448 12.48 27.98 -2.92
N LYS A 449 11.78 28.72 -2.07
CA LYS A 449 11.35 28.36 -0.71
C LYS A 449 9.85 28.06 -0.61
N LEU A 450 9.21 27.83 -1.76
CA LEU A 450 7.77 27.61 -1.82
C LEU A 450 7.43 26.12 -1.86
N LEU A 451 6.34 25.79 -1.17
CA LEU A 451 5.81 24.45 -1.01
C LEU A 451 4.30 24.48 -1.31
N ILE A 452 3.78 23.42 -1.91
CA ILE A 452 2.33 23.16 -1.91
C ILE A 452 2.05 22.05 -0.90
N VAL A 453 1.09 22.33 -0.05
CA VAL A 453 0.64 21.42 1.01
C VAL A 453 -0.75 20.94 0.66
N ARG A 454 -0.90 19.63 0.55
CA ARG A 454 -2.20 18.96 0.58
C ARG A 454 -2.50 18.53 2.01
N SER A 455 -3.66 18.90 2.56
CA SER A 455 -4.11 18.48 3.88
C SER A 455 -5.54 17.91 3.84
N TYR A 456 -5.84 17.04 4.81
CA TYR A 456 -7.20 16.58 5.12
C TYR A 456 -7.21 15.95 6.51
N GLN A 457 -8.06 16.46 7.43
CA GLN A 457 -8.01 16.09 8.85
C GLN A 457 -6.57 16.21 9.42
N SER A 458 -6.02 15.14 9.98
CA SER A 458 -4.62 15.09 10.48
C SER A 458 -3.58 14.75 9.41
N SER A 459 -4.02 14.35 8.20
CA SER A 459 -3.12 13.96 7.11
C SER A 459 -2.60 15.19 6.38
N ARG A 460 -1.29 15.17 6.07
CA ARG A 460 -0.60 16.21 5.32
C ARG A 460 0.41 15.59 4.36
N THR A 461 0.43 16.09 3.12
CA THR A 461 1.46 15.78 2.13
C THR A 461 2.07 17.11 1.68
N VAL A 462 3.39 17.21 1.78
CA VAL A 462 4.13 18.41 1.40
C VAL A 462 4.92 18.11 0.13
N ARG A 463 4.91 19.05 -0.81
CA ARG A 463 5.68 19.01 -2.04
C ARG A 463 6.38 20.34 -2.26
N LYS A 464 7.63 20.28 -2.72
CA LYS A 464 8.30 21.48 -3.22
C LYS A 464 7.54 21.98 -4.44
N ALA A 465 7.27 23.28 -4.48
CA ALA A 465 6.57 23.91 -5.58
C ALA A 465 7.54 24.22 -6.72
N GLU A 466 7.08 24.05 -7.95
CA GLU A 466 7.79 24.45 -9.16
C GLU A 466 7.08 25.63 -9.83
N TRP A 467 7.83 26.65 -10.24
CA TRP A 467 7.26 27.80 -10.95
C TRP A 467 6.98 27.50 -12.41
N GLN A 468 5.81 27.91 -12.90
CA GLN A 468 5.36 27.78 -14.28
C GLN A 468 4.68 29.07 -14.70
N GLY A 469 5.49 30.03 -15.16
CA GLY A 469 5.06 31.42 -15.28
C GLY A 469 4.70 31.97 -13.90
N GLU A 470 3.47 32.42 -13.73
CA GLU A 470 2.95 32.97 -12.47
C GLU A 470 2.36 31.91 -11.51
N TRP A 471 2.39 30.63 -11.91
CA TRP A 471 1.78 29.54 -11.16
C TRP A 471 2.82 28.72 -10.39
N LEU A 472 2.46 28.29 -9.19
CA LEU A 472 3.14 27.23 -8.46
C LEU A 472 2.51 25.88 -8.81
N ALA A 473 3.31 24.86 -9.09
CA ALA A 473 2.82 23.53 -9.44
C ALA A 473 3.43 22.44 -8.56
N ALA A 474 2.65 21.40 -8.25
CA ALA A 474 3.12 20.16 -7.65
C ALA A 474 2.15 18.99 -7.93
N GLU A 475 2.63 17.76 -7.75
CA GLU A 475 1.84 16.54 -7.95
C GLU A 475 1.41 15.89 -6.63
N PHE A 476 0.17 15.43 -6.60
CA PHE A 476 -0.46 14.80 -5.45
C PHE A 476 -1.20 13.52 -5.86
N THR A 477 -1.40 12.61 -4.92
CA THR A 477 -2.05 11.32 -5.17
C THR A 477 -3.42 11.19 -4.56
N ASP A 478 -3.99 12.30 -4.08
CA ASP A 478 -5.26 12.32 -3.34
C ASP A 478 -5.88 13.72 -3.41
N PHE A 479 -7.22 13.76 -3.41
CA PHE A 479 -8.03 14.97 -3.24
C PHE A 479 -7.91 15.58 -1.84
N GLY A 480 -8.40 16.80 -1.61
CA GLY A 480 -8.37 17.45 -0.30
C GLY A 480 -8.18 18.96 -0.38
N TYR A 481 -7.59 19.54 0.67
CA TYR A 481 -7.25 20.96 0.74
C TYR A 481 -5.85 21.21 0.22
N TYR A 482 -5.68 22.13 -0.71
CA TYR A 482 -4.38 22.56 -1.26
C TYR A 482 -4.13 24.02 -0.92
N ARG A 483 -2.90 24.33 -0.52
CA ARG A 483 -2.45 25.68 -0.23
C ARG A 483 -0.94 25.81 -0.43
N ALA A 484 -0.51 26.96 -0.94
CA ALA A 484 0.90 27.30 -1.06
C ALA A 484 1.43 27.98 0.21
N TYR A 485 2.65 27.61 0.60
CA TYR A 485 3.36 28.14 1.76
C TYR A 485 4.78 28.55 1.36
N VAL A 486 5.33 29.51 2.10
CA VAL A 486 6.76 29.79 2.12
C VAL A 486 7.39 29.17 3.37
N ASP A 487 8.58 28.62 3.25
CA ASP A 487 9.34 28.09 4.37
C ASP A 487 10.76 28.65 4.40
N LEU A 488 11.01 29.50 5.39
CA LEU A 488 12.28 30.17 5.61
C LEU A 488 13.00 29.65 6.87
N GLU A 489 12.38 28.73 7.62
CA GLU A 489 12.90 28.25 8.88
C GLU A 489 13.80 27.04 8.61
N PRO A 490 15.07 27.03 9.07
CA PRO A 490 15.93 25.88 8.87
C PRO A 490 15.63 24.74 9.86
N PRO A 491 15.94 23.48 9.51
CA PRO A 491 15.74 22.32 10.38
C PRO A 491 16.40 22.47 11.74
N THR A 492 15.82 21.89 12.79
CA THR A 492 16.44 21.82 14.11
C THR A 492 17.12 20.47 14.33
N ILE A 493 18.36 20.51 14.85
CA ILE A 493 19.13 19.32 15.23
C ILE A 493 19.55 19.44 16.70
N LEU A 494 19.12 18.47 17.51
CA LEU A 494 19.53 18.39 18.92
C LEU A 494 20.92 17.77 19.06
N PRO A 495 21.74 18.22 20.04
CA PRO A 495 23.06 17.64 20.27
C PRO A 495 22.95 16.18 20.75
N PRO A 496 23.91 15.30 20.41
CA PRO A 496 23.89 13.90 20.81
C PRO A 496 24.21 13.67 22.29
N GLY A 497 24.60 14.73 23.03
CA GLY A 497 24.91 14.69 24.45
C GLY A 497 25.21 16.10 25.00
N ARG A 498 25.82 16.15 26.20
CA ARG A 498 26.13 17.40 26.92
C ARG A 498 27.64 17.59 27.10
N GLY A 499 28.06 18.84 27.27
CA GLY A 499 29.45 19.25 27.50
C GLY A 499 30.19 19.64 26.22
N ASP A 500 31.34 20.29 26.39
CA ASP A 500 32.17 20.79 25.27
C ASP A 500 32.80 19.66 24.46
N THR A 501 33.11 18.54 25.14
CA THR A 501 33.43 17.26 24.51
C THR A 501 32.43 16.21 25.02
N ILE A 502 31.57 15.74 24.12
CA ILE A 502 30.50 14.81 24.45
C ILE A 502 31.09 13.41 24.68
N LEU A 503 30.88 12.82 25.86
CA LEU A 503 31.32 11.44 26.11
C LEU A 503 30.30 10.45 25.54
N LEU A 504 30.70 9.67 24.53
CA LEU A 504 29.87 8.63 23.93
C LEU A 504 30.31 7.25 24.45
N THR A 505 29.49 6.66 25.32
CA THR A 505 29.73 5.31 25.86
C THR A 505 28.90 4.24 25.16
N GLY A 506 27.85 4.60 24.40
CA GLY A 506 26.97 3.63 23.73
C GLY A 506 27.63 2.87 22.57
N SER A 507 26.83 2.03 21.90
CA SER A 507 27.22 1.35 20.65
C SER A 507 26.78 2.07 19.37
N GLN A 508 26.06 3.18 19.51
CA GLN A 508 25.51 3.96 18.39
C GLN A 508 25.27 5.42 18.78
N ILE A 509 25.12 6.27 17.77
CA ILE A 509 24.56 7.62 17.85
C ILE A 509 23.33 7.73 16.96
N ALA A 510 22.40 8.61 17.33
CA ALA A 510 21.18 8.82 16.58
C ALA A 510 20.75 10.28 16.57
N PHE A 511 20.19 10.71 15.44
CA PHE A 511 19.60 12.04 15.28
C PHE A 511 18.16 11.89 14.79
N THR A 512 17.27 12.70 15.35
CA THR A 512 15.90 12.88 14.85
C THR A 512 15.68 14.38 14.62
N PRO A 513 16.21 14.93 13.51
CA PRO A 513 15.97 16.32 13.16
C PRO A 513 14.47 16.58 12.98
N THR A 514 14.06 17.82 13.24
CA THR A 514 12.67 18.25 13.12
C THR A 514 12.58 19.51 12.28
N ASP A 515 11.49 19.63 11.54
CA ASP A 515 11.20 20.77 10.68
C ASP A 515 9.68 20.98 10.58
N ASN A 516 9.25 22.19 10.21
CA ASN A 516 7.85 22.60 10.06
C ASN A 516 7.17 22.02 8.79
N PHE A 517 7.94 21.62 7.76
CA PHE A 517 7.46 21.04 6.51
C PHE A 517 8.06 19.67 6.17
N GLY A 518 9.22 19.32 6.72
CA GLY A 518 9.80 17.99 6.65
C GLY A 518 11.27 17.98 6.24
N ILE A 519 11.95 16.87 6.55
CA ILE A 519 13.38 16.71 6.24
C ILE A 519 13.55 16.05 4.87
N LYS A 520 14.44 16.62 4.06
CA LYS A 520 14.82 16.09 2.74
C LYS A 520 16.11 15.29 2.81
N ASN A 521 17.18 15.88 3.33
CA ASN A 521 18.51 15.28 3.34
C ASN A 521 19.15 15.33 4.74
N PHE A 522 20.01 14.36 5.01
CA PHE A 522 20.83 14.26 6.21
C PHE A 522 22.22 13.76 5.81
N ARG A 523 23.26 14.44 6.29
CA ARG A 523 24.66 14.05 6.11
C ARG A 523 25.39 14.17 7.44
N ALA A 524 26.24 13.20 7.74
CA ALA A 524 27.11 13.24 8.90
C ALA A 524 28.53 12.84 8.50
N GLU A 525 29.52 13.58 9.02
CA GLU A 525 30.94 13.40 8.72
C GLU A 525 31.72 13.34 10.03
N LEU A 526 32.59 12.35 10.16
CA LEU A 526 33.54 12.19 11.25
C LEU A 526 34.93 12.57 10.77
N ASP A 527 35.52 13.60 11.37
CA ASP A 527 36.83 14.13 10.98
C ASP A 527 36.92 14.39 9.45
N GLY A 528 35.83 14.88 8.86
CA GLY A 528 35.71 15.15 7.43
C GLY A 528 35.37 13.94 6.54
N SER A 529 35.24 12.73 7.10
CA SER A 529 34.86 11.51 6.36
C SER A 529 33.39 11.14 6.58
N TRP A 530 32.65 10.84 5.50
CA TRP A 530 31.23 10.49 5.60
C TRP A 530 30.96 9.24 6.47
N LEU A 531 29.89 9.31 7.28
CA LEU A 531 29.39 8.19 8.09
C LEU A 531 28.08 7.62 7.53
N ARG A 532 28.00 6.29 7.49
CA ARG A 532 26.83 5.54 7.02
C ARG A 532 25.70 5.48 8.05
N PHE A 533 25.01 6.59 8.27
CA PHE A 533 23.77 6.61 9.05
C PHE A 533 22.64 5.89 8.30
N THR A 534 21.95 4.96 8.97
CA THR A 534 20.75 4.29 8.44
C THR A 534 19.50 5.10 8.74
N ASN A 535 18.48 5.00 7.90
CA ASN A 535 17.16 5.60 8.16
C ASN A 535 16.02 4.66 7.73
N ASP A 536 16.01 3.44 8.27
CA ASP A 536 15.07 2.38 7.85
C ASP A 536 13.60 2.79 7.91
N LYS A 537 13.23 3.65 8.87
CA LYS A 537 11.84 4.07 9.13
C LYS A 537 11.53 5.52 8.73
N GLY A 538 12.43 6.19 8.01
CA GLY A 538 12.23 7.55 7.48
C GLY A 538 12.21 8.69 8.51
N ARG A 539 12.56 8.44 9.78
CA ARG A 539 12.45 9.44 10.87
C ARG A 539 13.74 9.68 11.64
N THR A 540 14.48 8.63 11.95
CA THR A 540 15.65 8.70 12.83
C THR A 540 16.84 8.14 12.09
N TRP A 541 17.89 8.95 11.99
CA TRP A 541 19.17 8.55 11.42
C TRP A 541 20.00 7.90 12.52
N ILE A 542 20.42 6.66 12.33
CA ILE A 542 21.17 5.89 13.33
C ILE A 542 22.50 5.44 12.73
N TYR A 543 23.60 5.74 13.42
CA TYR A 543 24.91 5.18 13.10
C TYR A 543 25.34 4.26 14.23
N ARG A 544 25.42 2.97 13.92
CA ARG A 544 26.05 1.97 14.79
C ARG A 544 27.54 2.05 14.55
N PHE A 545 28.32 2.19 15.62
CA PHE A 545 29.76 2.41 15.49
C PHE A 545 30.43 1.22 14.83
N ASP A 546 31.12 1.47 13.73
CA ASP A 546 31.99 0.52 13.05
C ASP A 546 33.47 0.97 13.16
N GLU A 547 34.36 0.33 12.39
CA GLU A 547 35.78 0.63 12.35
C GLU A 547 36.13 2.07 11.91
N ARG A 548 35.21 2.78 11.22
CA ARG A 548 35.38 4.18 10.78
C ARG A 548 35.22 5.20 11.90
N CYS A 549 34.77 4.77 13.09
CA CYS A 549 34.65 5.63 14.26
C CYS A 549 35.45 5.06 15.43
N PRO A 550 36.79 4.98 15.39
CA PRO A 550 37.59 4.32 16.44
C PRO A 550 37.44 4.97 17.84
N TYR A 551 38.07 4.37 18.85
CA TYR A 551 38.14 5.02 20.17
C TYR A 551 39.08 6.22 20.12
N GLY A 552 38.67 7.34 20.71
CA GLY A 552 39.41 8.60 20.58
C GLY A 552 38.51 9.82 20.69
N VAL A 553 39.11 10.98 20.47
CA VAL A 553 38.40 12.25 20.34
C VAL A 553 38.22 12.52 18.85
N HIS A 554 36.99 12.83 18.44
CA HIS A 554 36.62 13.05 17.05
C HIS A 554 35.71 14.26 16.92
N GLN A 555 35.75 14.89 15.76
CA GLN A 555 34.83 15.93 15.35
C GLN A 555 33.70 15.32 14.51
N LEU A 556 32.46 15.55 14.93
CA LEU A 556 31.25 15.18 14.19
C LEU A 556 30.62 16.43 13.61
N LYS A 557 30.54 16.49 12.28
CA LYS A 557 29.77 17.49 11.54
C LYS A 557 28.47 16.85 11.05
N VAL A 558 27.33 17.50 11.29
CA VAL A 558 26.01 17.06 10.79
C VAL A 558 25.35 18.20 10.04
N THR A 559 24.89 17.90 8.83
CA THR A 559 24.19 18.82 7.94
C THR A 559 22.81 18.25 7.58
N VAL A 560 21.76 19.04 7.76
CA VAL A 560 20.37 18.65 7.48
C VAL A 560 19.71 19.69 6.60
N GLU A 561 18.99 19.24 5.57
CA GLU A 561 18.24 20.07 4.62
C GLU A 561 16.74 19.72 4.70
N ASP A 562 15.86 20.72 4.76
CA ASP A 562 14.41 20.53 4.65
C ASP A 562 13.93 20.42 3.18
N LEU A 563 12.62 20.27 2.99
CA LEU A 563 11.99 20.23 1.66
C LEU A 563 12.06 21.56 0.89
N ALA A 564 12.16 22.70 1.58
CA ALA A 564 12.34 24.03 0.98
C ALA A 564 13.82 24.34 0.66
N GLY A 565 14.75 23.48 1.08
CA GLY A 565 16.19 23.64 0.91
C GLY A 565 16.83 24.58 1.93
N ASN A 566 16.23 24.85 3.10
CA ASN A 566 16.97 25.49 4.19
C ASN A 566 17.86 24.43 4.86
N VAL A 567 19.02 24.89 5.36
CA VAL A 567 20.08 24.00 5.83
C VAL A 567 20.48 24.38 7.24
N THR A 568 20.64 23.38 8.10
CA THR A 568 21.30 23.52 9.41
C THR A 568 22.56 22.68 9.44
N GLU A 569 23.66 23.30 9.84
CA GLU A 569 24.94 22.66 10.08
C GLU A 569 25.34 22.79 11.55
N LYS A 570 25.75 21.68 12.17
CA LYS A 570 26.25 21.63 13.54
C LYS A 570 27.52 20.80 13.62
N VAL A 571 28.43 21.24 14.47
CA VAL A 571 29.70 20.56 14.75
C VAL A 571 29.80 20.30 16.24
N TRP A 572 30.17 19.07 16.61
CA TRP A 572 30.44 18.67 17.99
C TRP A 572 31.76 17.95 18.08
N TRP A 573 32.46 18.13 19.20
CA TRP A 573 33.55 17.25 19.59
C TRP A 573 33.00 16.17 20.51
N PHE A 574 33.40 14.93 20.28
CA PHE A 574 33.04 13.83 21.16
C PHE A 574 34.24 12.93 21.45
N LYS A 575 34.20 12.25 22.59
CA LYS A 575 35.15 11.20 22.95
C LYS A 575 34.45 9.86 22.97
N ARG A 576 34.90 8.90 22.16
CA ARG A 576 34.47 7.50 22.21
C ARG A 576 35.40 6.73 23.13
N GLU A 577 34.82 6.10 24.15
CA GLU A 577 35.54 5.18 25.05
C GLU A 577 35.00 3.76 24.92
N ALA A 578 35.77 2.78 25.39
CA ALA A 578 35.32 1.40 25.44
C ALA A 578 34.01 1.30 26.25
N TYR A 579 32.96 0.75 25.64
CA TYR A 579 31.70 0.51 26.33
C TYR A 579 31.93 -0.51 27.45
N LYS A 580 31.87 -0.04 28.70
CA LYS A 580 31.81 -0.91 29.88
C LYS A 580 30.35 -1.18 30.17
N ALA A 581 29.88 -2.41 29.91
CA ALA A 581 28.54 -2.81 30.27
C ALA A 581 28.30 -2.54 31.77
N PRO A 582 27.16 -1.93 32.15
CA PRO A 582 26.89 -1.67 33.55
C PRO A 582 26.88 -2.99 34.33
N VAL A 583 27.73 -3.09 35.36
CA VAL A 583 27.72 -4.22 36.29
C VAL A 583 26.32 -4.30 36.89
N LYS A 584 25.60 -5.40 36.65
CA LYS A 584 24.32 -5.67 37.33
C LYS A 584 24.58 -5.58 38.84
N LYS A 585 24.11 -4.50 39.48
CA LYS A 585 24.10 -4.45 40.94
C LYS A 585 23.26 -5.62 41.43
N ALA A 586 23.88 -6.55 42.15
CA ALA A 586 23.16 -7.59 42.88
C ALA A 586 22.06 -6.90 43.70
N SER A 587 20.81 -7.33 43.54
CA SER A 587 19.70 -6.75 44.29
C SER A 587 20.01 -6.89 45.78
N SER A 588 20.20 -5.77 46.47
CA SER A 588 20.24 -5.79 47.92
C SER A 588 18.87 -6.30 48.40
N LYS A 589 18.87 -7.46 49.07
CA LYS A 589 17.71 -7.95 49.80
C LYS A 589 17.27 -6.82 50.74
N LYS A 590 16.11 -6.21 50.46
CA LYS A 590 15.47 -5.30 51.41
C LYS A 590 15.20 -6.06 52.70
N ALA A 591 15.77 -5.58 53.81
CA ALA A 591 15.41 -6.02 55.14
C ALA A 591 13.90 -5.81 55.38
N PRO A 592 13.23 -6.70 56.13
CA PRO A 592 11.79 -6.60 56.35
C PRO A 592 11.45 -5.33 57.13
N ALA A 593 10.49 -4.56 56.61
CA ALA A 593 10.01 -3.33 57.21
C ALA A 593 9.36 -3.60 58.57
N LYS A 594 9.81 -2.87 59.61
CA LYS A 594 9.13 -2.81 60.92
C LYS A 594 7.71 -2.27 60.72
N LYS A 595 6.71 -3.03 61.20
CA LYS A 595 5.30 -2.64 61.22
C LYS A 595 5.10 -1.51 62.25
N THR A 596 4.63 -0.35 61.79
CA THR A 596 4.14 0.73 62.66
C THR A 596 2.68 0.44 63.07
N PRO A 597 2.25 0.65 64.32
CA PRO A 597 0.90 0.31 64.77
C PRO A 597 -0.17 1.26 64.20
N VAL A 598 -1.24 0.68 63.68
CA VAL A 598 -2.43 1.40 63.19
C VAL A 598 -3.25 1.94 64.36
N ARG A 599 -3.43 3.26 64.40
CA ARG A 599 -4.28 3.98 65.36
C ARG A 599 -5.75 3.83 64.93
N LYS A 600 -6.55 3.11 65.72
CA LYS A 600 -8.01 2.97 65.55
C LYS A 600 -8.70 4.34 65.64
N LYS A 601 -9.44 4.73 64.60
CA LYS A 601 -10.44 5.81 64.66
C LYS A 601 -11.78 5.21 65.13
N THR A 602 -12.20 5.58 66.33
CA THR A 602 -13.51 5.30 66.90
C THR A 602 -14.54 6.25 66.26
N THR A 603 -15.58 5.69 65.64
CA THR A 603 -16.79 6.42 65.23
C THR A 603 -17.89 6.05 66.21
N THR A 604 -18.24 6.97 67.11
CA THR A 604 -19.36 6.84 68.03
C THR A 604 -20.58 7.52 67.39
N LYS A 605 -21.56 6.72 66.95
CA LYS A 605 -22.93 7.17 66.74
C LYS A 605 -23.57 7.38 68.12
N LYS A 606 -24.23 8.52 68.34
CA LYS A 606 -25.28 8.64 69.35
C LYS A 606 -26.44 9.48 68.79
N LYS A 607 -27.56 8.76 68.71
CA LYS A 607 -28.99 9.13 68.68
C LYS A 607 -29.44 10.22 67.71
#